data_AF-A0A3M2AMN9-F1
#
_entry.id   AF-A0A3M2AMN9-F1
#
_cell.length_a   1.000
_cell.length_b   1.000
_cell.length_c   1.000
_cell.angle_alpha   90.00
_cell.angle_beta   90.00
_cell.angle_gamma   90.00
#
_symmetry.space_group_name_H-M   'P 1'
#
loop_
_entity.id
_entity.type
_entity.pdbx_description
1 polymer ?
#
loop_
_entity_poly.entity_id
_entity_poly.type
_entity_poly.pdbx_seq_one_letter_code
_entity_poly.pdbx_strand_id
1 'polypeptide(L)'
;MKIGELFVKEGLITQEQLSEALDYQKRFGGRLGWILTTLGYVNRLDFFRTLAKNYNLPFFEDIDEVKRHIDTKLIEKFDPKELAEHEVLPAKLEEEVLVFTSNPNSQRLEEFIKKHFPNERVKQVIITDLDLIKLLEFYFKDRFIDTAVHGLFYISPEYSASRVFSKGQVLALAIFIYGSLVWLYYDAVSYFIALMVLVQIFYVVSILFKLVVSLAGAKSEMEQYISDEEVKSLDEKDLPVYTVLVPVYKEPEVIGILINSLKKMDYPQNKLDVILLLEEDDKETLQAAKAHRPPSNWRFIIVPNSLPKTKPKACNYGLLFARGKYLTIYDAEDVPEPDQLKKAVLAFKKGGDEYICFQAALNYFNKDENFLTKMFTL
;
A
#
# COMPACT_ATOMS: atom_id res chain seq x y z
N MET A 1 17.20 23.43 20.34
CA MET A 1 15.79 23.76 20.62
C MET A 1 14.96 22.55 20.24
N LYS A 2 13.92 22.19 21.00
CA LYS A 2 13.05 21.09 20.56
C LYS A 2 12.18 21.58 19.39
N ILE A 3 11.87 20.71 18.44
CA ILE A 3 11.10 21.11 17.24
C ILE A 3 9.75 21.75 17.58
N GLY A 4 9.07 21.28 18.63
CA GLY A 4 7.79 21.85 19.08
C GLY A 4 7.91 23.30 19.59
N GLU A 5 8.98 23.61 20.32
CA GLU A 5 9.25 24.98 20.78
C GLU A 5 9.54 25.92 19.61
N LEU A 6 10.19 25.39 18.56
CA LEU A 6 10.46 26.13 17.34
C LEU A 6 9.15 26.49 16.61
N PHE A 7 8.20 25.56 16.49
CA PHE A 7 6.88 25.86 15.91
C PHE A 7 6.13 26.97 16.66
N VAL A 8 6.18 26.96 18.00
CA VAL A 8 5.57 28.03 18.81
C VAL A 8 6.30 29.36 18.62
N LYS A 9 7.63 29.34 18.61
CA LYS A 9 8.46 30.54 18.41
C LYS A 9 8.20 31.19 17.05
N GLU A 10 7.93 30.40 16.01
CA GLU A 10 7.60 30.88 14.67
C GLU A 10 6.13 31.31 14.53
N GLY A 11 5.32 31.18 15.59
CA GLY A 11 3.90 31.54 15.58
C GLY A 11 3.05 30.60 14.73
N LEU A 12 3.56 29.42 14.39
CA LEU A 12 2.84 28.42 13.58
C LEU A 12 1.82 27.64 14.39
N ILE A 13 2.06 27.46 15.69
CA ILE A 13 1.14 26.82 16.64
C ILE A 13 1.10 27.55 17.98
N THR A 14 0.03 27.36 18.75
CA THR A 14 -0.08 27.83 20.14
C THR A 14 0.58 26.86 21.12
N GLN A 15 0.83 27.32 22.36
CA GLN A 15 1.28 26.43 23.43
C GLN A 15 0.25 25.35 23.78
N GLU A 16 -1.03 25.65 23.65
CA GLU A 16 -2.12 24.71 23.87
C GLU A 16 -2.09 23.59 22.82
N GLN A 17 -1.93 23.93 21.54
CA GLN A 17 -1.78 22.96 20.45
C GLN A 17 -0.53 22.10 20.61
N LEU A 18 0.58 22.69 21.09
CA LEU A 18 1.78 21.92 21.41
C LEU A 18 1.54 20.93 22.55
N SER A 19 0.86 21.36 23.62
CA SER A 19 0.52 20.48 24.74
C SER A 19 -0.34 19.30 24.29
N GLU A 20 -1.37 19.55 23.49
CA GLU A 20 -2.24 18.50 22.97
C GLU A 20 -1.47 17.51 22.09
N ALA A 21 -0.58 18.00 21.22
CA ALA A 21 0.24 17.14 20.38
C ALA A 21 1.25 16.30 21.19
N LEU A 22 1.75 16.83 22.32
CA LEU A 22 2.61 16.08 23.24
C LEU A 22 1.82 15.01 24.01
N ASP A 23 0.59 15.30 24.42
CA ASP A 23 -0.30 14.31 25.04
C ASP A 23 -0.66 13.19 24.06
N TYR A 24 -0.94 13.56 22.80
CA TYR A 24 -1.13 12.61 21.71
C TYR A 24 0.13 11.74 21.50
N GLN A 25 1.32 12.35 21.44
CA GLN A 25 2.59 11.64 21.31
C GLN A 25 2.84 10.69 22.49
N LYS A 26 2.47 11.09 23.71
CA LYS A 26 2.63 10.26 24.90
C LYS A 26 1.76 9.00 24.83
N ARG A 27 0.52 9.14 24.34
CA ARG A 27 -0.44 8.03 24.20
C ARG A 27 -0.15 7.11 23.03
N PHE A 28 0.19 7.66 21.86
CA PHE A 28 0.27 6.90 20.61
C PHE A 28 1.69 6.77 20.06
N GLY A 29 2.68 7.45 20.64
CA GLY A 29 4.05 7.50 20.12
C GLY A 29 4.16 8.28 18.81
N GLY A 30 5.30 8.13 18.12
CA GLY A 30 5.57 8.76 16.82
C GLY A 30 6.31 10.10 16.92
N ARG A 31 6.49 10.75 15.76
CA ARG A 31 7.27 11.99 15.63
C ARG A 31 6.36 13.22 15.78
N LEU A 32 6.71 14.12 16.69
CA LEU A 32 5.89 15.29 17.04
C LEU A 32 5.49 16.16 15.83
N GLY A 33 6.42 16.43 14.90
CA GLY A 33 6.10 17.25 13.72
C GLY A 33 5.06 16.61 12.78
N TRP A 34 5.09 15.28 12.64
CA TRP A 34 4.07 14.54 11.89
C TRP A 34 2.74 14.50 12.64
N ILE A 35 2.76 14.41 13.96
CA ILE A 35 1.55 14.50 14.79
C ILE A 35 0.88 15.86 14.62
N LEU A 36 1.64 16.95 14.70
CA LEU A 36 1.14 18.32 14.46
C LEU A 36 0.52 18.47 13.07
N THR A 37 1.14 17.83 12.06
CA THR A 37 0.61 17.81 10.69
C THR A 37 -0.70 17.02 10.62
N THR A 38 -0.75 15.85 11.26
CA THR A 38 -1.91 14.94 11.30
C THR A 38 -3.11 15.58 12.01
N LEU A 39 -2.88 16.30 13.11
CA LEU A 39 -3.91 17.06 13.84
C LEU A 39 -4.37 18.33 13.09
N GLY A 40 -3.73 18.67 11.98
CA GLY A 40 -4.08 19.83 11.15
C GLY A 40 -3.58 21.17 11.69
N TYR A 41 -2.67 21.17 12.67
CA TYR A 41 -2.12 22.40 13.27
C TYR A 41 -1.04 23.04 12.41
N VAL A 42 -0.31 22.24 11.63
CA VAL A 42 0.74 22.70 10.74
C VAL A 42 0.54 22.09 9.37
N ASN A 43 0.65 22.88 8.31
CA ASN A 43 0.64 22.33 6.95
C ASN A 43 1.99 21.68 6.61
N ARG A 44 2.02 20.82 5.60
CA ARG A 44 3.20 20.03 5.25
C ARG A 44 4.43 20.90 4.89
N LEU A 45 4.21 22.03 4.22
CA LEU A 45 5.29 22.93 3.79
C LEU A 45 5.96 23.60 5.00
N ASP A 46 5.17 24.17 5.91
CA ASP A 46 5.67 24.80 7.13
C ASP A 46 6.35 23.80 8.06
N PHE A 47 5.87 22.54 8.07
CA PHE A 47 6.55 21.46 8.78
C PHE A 47 7.98 21.26 8.26
N PHE A 48 8.16 21.06 6.95
CA PHE A 48 9.49 20.84 6.36
C PHE A 48 10.40 22.08 6.44
N ARG A 49 9.84 23.28 6.26
CA ARG A 49 10.58 24.55 6.44
C ARG A 49 11.12 24.68 7.87
N THR A 50 10.29 24.38 8.87
CA THR A 50 10.70 24.41 10.29
C THR A 50 11.69 23.29 10.61
N LEU A 51 11.50 22.09 10.02
CA LEU A 51 12.42 20.97 10.16
C LEU A 51 13.83 21.33 9.68
N ALA A 52 13.95 21.99 8.53
CA ALA A 52 15.22 22.43 7.97
C ALA A 52 15.95 23.42 8.87
N LYS A 53 15.23 24.43 9.41
CA LYS A 53 15.78 25.35 10.40
C LYS A 53 16.24 24.63 11.67
N ASN A 54 15.47 23.65 12.15
CA ASN A 54 15.82 22.88 13.34
C ASN A 54 17.13 22.10 13.19
N TYR A 55 17.40 21.57 11.98
CA TYR A 55 18.64 20.86 11.67
C TYR A 55 19.75 21.76 11.08
N ASN A 56 19.48 23.06 10.91
CA ASN A 56 20.38 24.00 10.22
C ASN A 56 20.79 23.50 8.83
N LEU A 57 19.82 22.98 8.07
CA LEU A 57 20.00 22.48 6.70
C LEU A 57 19.26 23.38 5.69
N PRO A 58 19.71 23.45 4.43
CA PRO A 58 18.97 24.12 3.36
C PRO A 58 17.61 23.43 3.11
N PHE A 59 16.61 24.22 2.74
CA PHE A 59 15.28 23.74 2.34
C PHE A 59 14.96 24.26 0.94
N PHE A 60 14.62 23.36 0.03
CA PHE A 60 14.22 23.73 -1.33
C PHE A 60 12.71 23.56 -1.46
N GLU A 61 12.01 24.66 -1.69
CA GLU A 61 10.56 24.70 -1.87
C GLU A 61 10.17 24.45 -3.34
N ASP A 62 11.03 24.85 -4.28
CA ASP A 62 10.78 24.70 -5.70
C ASP A 62 11.38 23.40 -6.24
N ILE A 63 10.49 22.51 -6.68
CA ILE A 63 10.86 21.24 -7.30
C ILE A 63 11.72 21.44 -8.56
N ASP A 64 11.52 22.54 -9.30
CA ASP A 64 12.29 22.82 -10.52
C ASP A 64 13.70 23.32 -10.20
N GLU A 65 13.91 23.92 -9.03
CA GLU A 65 15.26 24.16 -8.49
C GLU A 65 15.98 22.86 -8.16
N VAL A 66 15.29 21.90 -7.53
CA VAL A 66 15.85 20.58 -7.24
C VAL A 66 16.27 19.87 -8.53
N LYS A 67 15.40 19.85 -9.55
CA LYS A 67 15.69 19.23 -10.86
C LYS A 67 16.95 19.77 -11.54
N ARG A 68 17.26 21.06 -11.38
CA ARG A 68 18.47 21.68 -11.96
C ARG A 68 19.77 21.12 -11.39
N HIS A 69 19.75 20.54 -10.19
CA HIS A 69 20.92 19.96 -9.54
C HIS A 69 21.06 18.46 -9.80
N ILE A 70 20.05 17.82 -10.38
CA ILE A 70 20.02 16.37 -10.57
C ILE A 70 20.71 16.00 -11.90
N ASP A 71 21.78 15.22 -11.80
CA ASP A 71 22.39 14.54 -12.93
C ASP A 71 21.68 13.21 -13.18
N THR A 72 20.98 13.08 -14.31
CA THR A 72 20.25 11.87 -14.68
C THR A 72 21.16 10.65 -14.75
N LYS A 73 22.41 10.82 -15.22
CA LYS A 73 23.38 9.71 -15.31
C LYS A 73 23.85 9.22 -13.95
N LEU A 74 23.80 10.07 -12.93
CA LEU A 74 24.12 9.67 -11.56
C LEU A 74 22.98 8.83 -10.99
N ILE A 75 21.75 9.37 -11.03
CA ILE A 75 20.60 8.72 -10.40
C ILE A 75 20.23 7.38 -11.08
N GLU A 76 20.45 7.23 -12.39
CA GLU A 76 20.17 5.99 -13.13
C GLU A 76 20.96 4.76 -12.64
N LYS A 77 22.06 4.99 -11.91
CA LYS A 77 22.91 3.95 -11.33
C LYS A 77 22.32 3.30 -10.08
N PHE A 78 21.34 3.95 -9.46
CA PHE A 78 20.70 3.47 -8.24
C PHE A 78 19.45 2.66 -8.57
N ASP A 79 19.12 1.72 -7.69
CA ASP A 79 17.82 1.07 -7.70
C ASP A 79 16.76 2.09 -7.24
N PRO A 80 15.75 2.41 -8.06
CA PRO A 80 14.68 3.33 -7.68
C PRO A 80 13.96 2.92 -6.39
N LYS A 81 13.86 1.61 -6.11
CA LYS A 81 13.29 1.10 -4.87
C LYS A 81 14.15 1.45 -3.65
N GLU A 82 15.47 1.32 -3.78
CA GLU A 82 16.41 1.72 -2.71
C GLU A 82 16.27 3.22 -2.41
N LEU A 83 16.19 4.07 -3.44
CA LEU A 83 16.00 5.52 -3.27
C LEU A 83 14.69 5.86 -2.55
N ALA A 84 13.59 5.19 -2.90
CA ALA A 84 12.29 5.37 -2.26
C ALA A 84 12.30 4.91 -0.79
N GLU A 85 12.85 3.72 -0.50
CA GLU A 85 12.91 3.14 0.85
C GLU A 85 13.76 3.95 1.84
N HIS A 86 14.85 4.54 1.34
CA HIS A 86 15.77 5.38 2.12
C HIS A 86 15.35 6.86 2.14
N GLU A 87 14.28 7.22 1.44
CA GLU A 87 13.75 8.58 1.31
C GLU A 87 14.84 9.58 0.86
N VAL A 88 15.55 9.23 -0.22
CA VAL A 88 16.77 9.90 -0.65
C VAL A 88 16.86 10.06 -2.16
N LEU A 89 17.38 11.20 -2.63
CA LEU A 89 17.71 11.44 -4.02
C LEU A 89 19.08 12.12 -4.14
N PRO A 90 20.12 11.43 -4.62
CA PRO A 90 21.44 12.01 -4.75
C PRO A 90 21.52 12.93 -5.98
N ALA A 91 22.33 13.98 -5.85
CA ALA A 91 22.63 14.96 -6.86
C ALA A 91 24.11 15.33 -6.78
N LYS A 92 24.67 15.81 -7.89
CA LYS A 92 26.09 16.19 -7.93
C LYS A 92 26.23 17.70 -8.09
N LEU A 93 27.00 18.32 -7.20
CA LEU A 93 27.37 19.72 -7.29
C LEU A 93 28.90 19.84 -7.25
N GLU A 94 29.51 20.04 -8.41
CA GLU A 94 30.97 20.21 -8.54
C GLU A 94 31.78 19.06 -7.89
N GLU A 95 32.44 19.34 -6.75
CA GLU A 95 33.27 18.42 -5.96
C GLU A 95 32.53 17.78 -4.77
N GLU A 96 31.25 18.10 -4.55
CA GLU A 96 30.44 17.61 -3.43
C GLU A 96 29.17 16.89 -3.90
N VAL A 97 28.68 15.98 -3.08
CA VAL A 97 27.42 15.28 -3.32
C VAL A 97 26.32 15.98 -2.54
N LEU A 98 25.29 16.44 -3.23
CA LEU A 98 24.07 16.90 -2.60
C LEU A 98 23.13 15.70 -2.43
N VAL A 99 22.51 15.60 -1.27
CA VAL A 99 21.52 14.56 -0.98
C VAL A 99 20.22 15.21 -0.58
N PHE A 100 19.22 15.12 -1.45
CA PHE A 100 17.86 15.57 -1.17
C PHE A 100 17.13 14.49 -0.35
N THR A 101 16.53 14.87 0.76
CA THR A 101 15.82 13.93 1.64
C THR A 101 14.63 14.59 2.34
N SER A 102 13.60 13.80 2.63
CA SER A 102 12.49 14.21 3.51
C SER A 102 12.68 13.79 4.96
N ASN A 103 13.79 13.13 5.30
CA ASN A 103 13.98 12.54 6.62
C ASN A 103 15.45 12.65 7.04
N PRO A 104 15.90 13.89 7.33
CA PRO A 104 17.29 14.16 7.67
C PRO A 104 17.71 13.39 8.93
N ASN A 105 18.98 12.98 8.97
CA ASN A 105 19.56 12.22 10.09
C ASN A 105 18.79 10.95 10.47
N SER A 106 18.14 10.30 9.50
CA SER A 106 17.61 8.96 9.69
C SER A 106 18.71 7.91 9.54
N GLN A 107 18.62 6.81 10.29
CA GLN A 107 19.58 5.70 10.19
C GLN A 107 19.70 5.18 8.75
N ARG A 108 18.56 5.07 8.04
CA ARG A 108 18.52 4.65 6.64
C ARG A 108 19.34 5.61 5.76
N LEU A 109 19.12 6.92 5.90
CA LEU A 109 19.89 7.91 5.14
C LEU A 109 21.40 7.79 5.40
N GLU A 110 21.81 7.59 6.65
CA GLU A 110 23.22 7.38 6.98
C GLU A 110 23.80 6.10 6.36
N GLU A 111 23.04 5.00 6.38
CA GLU A 111 23.42 3.73 5.75
C GLU A 111 23.59 3.89 4.24
N PHE A 112 22.67 4.59 3.58
CA PHE A 112 22.75 4.91 2.16
C PHE A 112 23.99 5.74 1.82
N ILE A 113 24.24 6.81 2.59
CA ILE A 113 25.41 7.69 2.40
C ILE A 113 26.71 6.90 2.60
N LYS A 114 26.82 6.09 3.67
CA LYS A 114 28.02 5.28 3.94
C LYS A 114 28.26 4.23 2.86
N LYS A 115 27.19 3.63 2.31
CA LYS A 115 27.28 2.59 1.28
C LYS A 115 27.74 3.15 -0.07
N HIS A 116 27.17 4.27 -0.50
CA HIS A 116 27.36 4.79 -1.86
C HIS A 116 28.35 5.95 -1.97
N PHE A 117 28.56 6.70 -0.89
CA PHE A 117 29.42 7.90 -0.84
C PHE A 117 30.38 7.90 0.37
N PRO A 118 31.15 6.82 0.63
CA PRO A 118 31.96 6.68 1.85
C PRO A 118 33.08 7.72 1.99
N ASN A 119 33.60 8.23 0.87
CA ASN A 119 34.76 9.14 0.83
C ASN A 119 34.42 10.53 0.27
N GLU A 120 33.14 10.82 0.02
CA GLU A 120 32.71 12.09 -0.56
C GLU A 120 32.15 13.02 0.52
N ARG A 121 32.30 14.33 0.32
CA ARG A 121 31.63 15.32 1.18
C ARG A 121 30.18 15.40 0.78
N VAL A 122 29.30 14.93 1.66
CA VAL A 122 27.86 14.92 1.44
C VAL A 122 27.19 16.08 2.17
N LYS A 123 26.44 16.90 1.43
CA LYS A 123 25.57 17.95 1.98
C LYS A 123 24.12 17.52 1.86
N GLN A 124 23.42 17.47 3.00
CA GLN A 124 21.99 17.17 3.04
C GLN A 124 21.18 18.43 2.72
N VAL A 125 20.16 18.27 1.89
CA VAL A 125 19.16 19.30 1.60
C VAL A 125 17.78 18.72 1.86
N ILE A 126 16.96 19.43 2.62
CA ILE A 126 15.60 18.99 2.90
C ILE A 126 14.68 19.35 1.73
N ILE A 127 13.86 18.40 1.33
CA ILE A 127 12.70 18.59 0.45
C ILE A 127 11.47 17.96 1.11
N THR A 128 10.27 18.29 0.62
CA THR A 128 9.07 17.61 1.11
C THR A 128 9.05 16.16 0.64
N ASP A 129 8.41 15.28 1.41
CA ASP A 129 8.27 13.88 1.01
C ASP A 129 7.38 13.70 -0.23
N LEU A 130 6.43 14.60 -0.46
CA LEU A 130 5.65 14.60 -1.70
C LEU A 130 6.49 15.00 -2.91
N ASP A 131 7.41 15.97 -2.77
CA ASP A 131 8.26 16.37 -3.88
C ASP A 131 9.34 15.32 -4.17
N LEU A 132 9.85 14.64 -3.14
CA LEU A 132 10.71 13.47 -3.33
C LEU A 132 10.00 12.39 -4.15
N ILE A 133 8.75 12.04 -3.81
CA ILE A 133 7.96 11.07 -4.57
C ILE A 133 7.80 11.56 -6.01
N LYS A 134 7.34 12.79 -6.24
CA LYS A 134 7.18 13.35 -7.60
C LYS A 134 8.47 13.32 -8.41
N LEU A 135 9.63 13.58 -7.79
CA LEU A 135 10.92 13.53 -8.47
C LEU A 135 11.28 12.09 -8.85
N LEU A 136 11.10 11.14 -7.93
CA LEU A 136 11.31 9.72 -8.23
C LEU A 136 10.39 9.25 -9.36
N GLU A 137 9.12 9.61 -9.32
CA GLU A 137 8.16 9.33 -10.39
C GLU A 137 8.57 9.96 -11.72
N PHE A 138 9.08 11.20 -11.70
CA PHE A 138 9.51 11.91 -12.90
C PHE A 138 10.72 11.24 -13.57
N TYR A 139 11.74 10.85 -12.79
CA TYR A 139 12.98 10.28 -13.35
C TYR A 139 12.92 8.76 -13.58
N PHE A 140 12.10 8.03 -12.83
CA PHE A 140 12.06 6.57 -12.87
C PHE A 140 10.71 6.00 -13.31
N LYS A 141 9.85 6.82 -13.93
CA LYS A 141 8.51 6.45 -14.44
C LYS A 141 8.50 5.07 -15.09
N ASP A 142 9.34 4.87 -16.11
CA ASP A 142 9.35 3.65 -16.90
C ASP A 142 9.82 2.43 -16.09
N ARG A 143 10.83 2.59 -15.23
CA ARG A 143 11.32 1.49 -14.37
C ARG A 143 10.28 1.10 -13.31
N PHE A 144 9.57 2.06 -12.74
CA PHE A 144 8.49 1.79 -11.78
C PHE A 144 7.30 1.09 -12.44
N ILE A 145 6.91 1.51 -13.65
CA ILE A 145 5.86 0.82 -14.42
C ILE A 145 6.30 -0.61 -14.74
N ASP A 146 7.51 -0.79 -15.24
CA ASP A 146 8.06 -2.11 -15.59
C ASP A 146 8.08 -3.03 -14.37
N THR A 147 8.54 -2.52 -13.23
CA THR A 147 8.52 -3.26 -11.95
C THR A 147 7.10 -3.59 -11.51
N ALA A 148 6.15 -2.65 -11.64
CA ALA A 148 4.76 -2.87 -11.24
C ALA A 148 4.04 -3.93 -12.10
N VAL A 149 4.39 -4.03 -13.38
CA VAL A 149 3.78 -4.98 -14.33
C VAL A 149 4.51 -6.32 -14.37
N HIS A 150 5.84 -6.31 -14.38
CA HIS A 150 6.69 -7.47 -14.65
C HIS A 150 7.56 -7.90 -13.45
N GLY A 151 7.55 -7.16 -12.33
CA GLY A 151 8.40 -7.45 -11.17
C GLY A 151 8.27 -8.88 -10.64
N LEU A 152 7.06 -9.41 -10.53
CA LEU A 152 6.84 -10.80 -10.11
C LEU A 152 7.47 -11.80 -11.08
N PHE A 153 7.39 -11.54 -12.39
CA PHE A 153 8.00 -12.39 -13.40
C PHE A 153 9.53 -12.37 -13.32
N TYR A 154 10.15 -11.24 -12.97
CA TYR A 154 11.61 -11.14 -12.84
C TYR A 154 12.13 -11.83 -11.58
N ILE A 155 11.42 -11.70 -10.46
CA ILE A 155 11.82 -12.25 -9.17
C ILE A 155 11.52 -13.75 -9.09
N SER A 156 10.34 -14.14 -9.58
CA SER A 156 9.75 -15.45 -9.38
C SER A 156 8.91 -15.88 -10.59
N PRO A 157 9.55 -16.20 -11.73
CA PRO A 157 8.86 -16.58 -12.96
C PRO A 157 7.86 -17.72 -12.80
N GLU A 158 8.11 -18.65 -11.89
CA GLU A 158 7.28 -19.82 -11.60
C GLU A 158 5.95 -19.48 -10.89
N TYR A 159 5.90 -18.37 -10.16
CA TYR A 159 4.69 -17.87 -9.51
C TYR A 159 3.98 -16.82 -10.38
N SER A 160 4.56 -16.45 -11.52
CA SER A 160 3.96 -15.54 -12.49
C SER A 160 3.07 -16.30 -13.49
N ALA A 161 1.85 -15.81 -13.67
CA ALA A 161 0.93 -16.30 -14.71
C ALA A 161 1.35 -15.93 -16.14
N SER A 162 2.52 -15.32 -16.35
CA SER A 162 3.07 -15.02 -17.68
C SER A 162 3.31 -16.27 -18.54
N ARG A 163 3.45 -17.44 -17.91
CA ARG A 163 3.44 -18.75 -18.57
C ARG A 163 2.25 -19.56 -18.07
N VAL A 164 1.20 -19.66 -18.88
CA VAL A 164 -0.06 -20.33 -18.49
C VAL A 164 0.07 -21.85 -18.48
N PHE A 165 0.65 -22.44 -19.55
CA PHE A 165 0.85 -23.89 -19.65
C PHE A 165 2.32 -24.23 -19.86
N SER A 166 2.79 -25.23 -19.12
CA SER A 166 4.09 -25.86 -19.38
C SER A 166 4.04 -26.68 -20.66
N LYS A 167 5.20 -26.88 -21.31
CA LYS A 167 5.28 -27.74 -22.51
C LYS A 167 4.78 -29.16 -22.24
N GLY A 168 5.02 -29.66 -21.03
CA GLY A 168 4.51 -30.97 -20.58
C GLY A 168 2.99 -31.00 -20.45
N GLN A 169 2.37 -29.94 -19.90
CA GLN A 169 0.91 -29.82 -19.84
C GLN A 169 0.28 -29.75 -21.23
N VAL A 170 0.88 -28.99 -22.15
CA VAL A 170 0.39 -28.92 -23.55
C VAL A 170 0.49 -30.28 -24.24
N LEU A 171 1.61 -30.99 -24.09
CA LEU A 171 1.77 -32.32 -24.66
C LEU A 171 0.77 -33.32 -24.06
N ALA A 172 0.61 -33.31 -22.73
CA ALA A 172 -0.36 -34.17 -22.05
C ALA A 172 -1.79 -33.89 -22.50
N LEU A 173 -2.17 -32.61 -22.65
CA LEU A 173 -3.48 -32.21 -23.14
C LEU A 173 -3.68 -32.63 -24.61
N ALA A 174 -2.66 -32.49 -25.44
CA ALA A 174 -2.71 -32.93 -26.85
C ALA A 174 -2.89 -34.46 -26.95
N ILE A 175 -2.16 -35.24 -26.16
CA ILE A 175 -2.30 -36.70 -26.10
C ILE A 175 -3.72 -37.09 -25.61
N PHE A 176 -4.21 -36.41 -24.57
CA PHE A 176 -5.55 -36.65 -24.02
C PHE A 176 -6.65 -36.34 -25.04
N ILE A 177 -6.56 -35.20 -25.74
CA ILE A 177 -7.52 -34.81 -26.80
C ILE A 177 -7.46 -35.83 -27.94
N TYR A 178 -6.26 -36.19 -28.39
CA TYR A 178 -6.10 -37.18 -29.46
C TYR A 178 -6.72 -38.53 -29.07
N GLY A 179 -6.41 -39.05 -27.88
CA GLY A 179 -7.01 -40.29 -27.37
C GLY A 179 -8.53 -40.21 -27.25
N SER A 180 -9.06 -39.07 -26.81
CA SER A 180 -10.51 -38.84 -26.73
C SER A 180 -11.18 -38.85 -28.11
N LEU A 181 -10.56 -38.22 -29.12
CA LEU A 181 -11.06 -38.21 -30.49
C LEU A 181 -11.00 -39.60 -31.14
N VAL A 182 -9.93 -40.36 -30.87
CA VAL A 182 -9.80 -41.74 -31.34
C VAL A 182 -10.90 -42.62 -30.71
N TRP A 183 -11.12 -42.53 -29.41
CA TRP A 183 -12.19 -43.28 -28.74
C TRP A 183 -13.57 -42.91 -29.29
N LEU A 184 -13.85 -41.61 -29.43
CA LEU A 184 -15.10 -41.11 -30.01
C LEU A 184 -15.33 -41.64 -31.44
N TYR A 185 -14.28 -41.75 -32.26
CA TYR A 185 -14.37 -42.28 -33.62
C TYR A 185 -14.71 -43.78 -33.67
N TYR A 186 -14.12 -44.58 -32.79
CA TYR A 186 -14.33 -46.03 -32.78
C TYR A 186 -15.61 -46.46 -32.05
N ASP A 187 -15.96 -45.80 -30.95
CA ASP A 187 -17.14 -46.12 -30.15
C ASP A 187 -17.67 -44.86 -29.42
N ALA A 188 -18.49 -44.10 -30.13
CA ALA A 188 -19.06 -42.87 -29.62
C ALA A 188 -19.98 -43.09 -28.40
N VAL A 189 -20.72 -44.21 -28.37
CA VAL A 189 -21.69 -44.47 -27.29
C VAL A 189 -20.96 -44.69 -25.98
N SER A 190 -19.95 -45.57 -25.97
CA SER A 190 -19.14 -45.81 -24.77
C SER A 190 -18.40 -44.56 -24.32
N TYR A 191 -17.88 -43.74 -25.24
CA TYR A 191 -17.24 -42.47 -24.92
C TYR A 191 -18.20 -41.51 -24.19
N PHE A 192 -19.42 -41.30 -24.72
CA PHE A 192 -20.38 -40.40 -24.09
C PHE A 192 -20.88 -40.91 -22.73
N ILE A 193 -21.05 -42.23 -22.58
CA ILE A 193 -21.39 -42.84 -21.29
C ILE A 193 -20.27 -42.55 -20.28
N ALA A 194 -19.00 -42.81 -20.64
CA ALA A 194 -17.87 -42.56 -19.76
C ALA A 194 -17.73 -41.07 -19.40
N LEU A 195 -17.90 -40.17 -20.38
CA LEU A 195 -17.89 -38.72 -20.15
C LEU A 195 -19.00 -38.30 -19.17
N MET A 196 -20.22 -38.80 -19.35
CA MET A 196 -21.35 -38.49 -18.46
C MET A 196 -21.11 -39.01 -17.05
N VAL A 197 -20.59 -40.23 -16.89
CA VAL A 197 -20.21 -40.78 -15.59
C VAL A 197 -19.14 -39.92 -14.92
N LEU A 198 -18.10 -39.52 -15.66
CA LEU A 198 -17.03 -38.66 -15.13
C LEU A 198 -17.57 -37.29 -14.69
N VAL A 199 -18.44 -36.67 -15.49
CA VAL A 199 -19.11 -35.40 -15.13
C VAL A 199 -19.98 -35.57 -13.89
N GLN A 200 -20.76 -36.65 -13.79
CA GLN A 200 -21.58 -36.93 -12.61
C GLN A 200 -20.73 -37.13 -11.35
N ILE A 201 -19.63 -37.90 -11.44
CA ILE A 201 -18.69 -38.09 -10.32
C ILE A 201 -18.11 -36.73 -9.90
N PHE A 202 -17.68 -35.90 -10.85
CA PHE A 202 -17.19 -34.55 -10.56
C PHE A 202 -18.21 -33.71 -9.81
N TYR A 203 -19.49 -33.71 -10.24
CA TYR A 203 -20.56 -32.99 -9.54
C TYR A 203 -20.80 -33.55 -8.13
N VAL A 204 -20.84 -34.87 -7.96
CA VAL A 204 -21.01 -35.49 -6.64
C VAL A 204 -19.86 -35.08 -5.71
N VAL A 205 -18.62 -35.16 -6.17
CA VAL A 205 -17.44 -34.74 -5.39
C VAL A 205 -17.51 -33.24 -5.07
N SER A 206 -17.89 -32.39 -6.02
CA SER A 206 -18.01 -30.95 -5.80
C SER A 206 -19.10 -30.60 -4.78
N ILE A 207 -20.26 -31.27 -4.85
CA ILE A 207 -21.36 -31.08 -3.90
C ILE A 207 -20.94 -31.56 -2.50
N LEU A 208 -20.33 -32.74 -2.39
CA LEU A 208 -19.84 -33.26 -1.12
C LEU A 208 -18.77 -32.36 -0.52
N PHE A 209 -17.82 -31.89 -1.32
CA PHE A 209 -16.81 -30.93 -0.88
C PHE A 209 -17.45 -29.65 -0.36
N LYS A 210 -18.39 -29.04 -1.10
CA LYS A 210 -19.11 -27.84 -0.65
C LYS A 210 -19.89 -28.08 0.63
N LEU A 211 -20.56 -29.22 0.77
CA LEU A 211 -21.29 -29.59 1.98
C LEU A 211 -20.35 -29.69 3.18
N VAL A 212 -19.22 -30.37 3.03
CA VAL A 212 -18.21 -30.51 4.10
C VAL A 212 -17.64 -29.14 4.49
N VAL A 213 -17.24 -28.32 3.52
CA VAL A 213 -16.71 -26.97 3.78
C VAL A 213 -17.76 -26.08 4.44
N SER A 214 -19.02 -26.14 4.02
CA SER A 214 -20.12 -25.37 4.61
C SER A 214 -20.40 -25.78 6.06
N LEU A 215 -20.45 -27.10 6.35
CA LEU A 215 -20.63 -27.59 7.71
C LEU A 215 -19.44 -27.24 8.63
N ALA A 216 -18.21 -27.33 8.10
CA ALA A 216 -17.01 -26.95 8.84
C ALA A 216 -16.94 -25.43 9.08
N GLY A 217 -17.29 -24.63 8.06
CA GLY A 217 -17.33 -23.17 8.12
C GLY A 217 -18.36 -22.66 9.12
N ALA A 218 -19.58 -23.21 9.12
CA ALA A 218 -20.63 -22.85 10.07
C ALA A 218 -20.22 -23.11 11.53
N LYS A 219 -19.40 -24.13 11.78
CA LYS A 219 -18.82 -24.38 13.11
C LYS A 219 -17.72 -23.36 13.46
N SER A 220 -16.89 -22.99 12.48
CA SER A 220 -15.76 -22.07 12.67
C SER A 220 -16.17 -20.61 12.82
N GLU A 221 -17.29 -20.17 12.22
CA GLU A 221 -17.79 -18.79 12.36
C GLU A 221 -18.14 -18.40 13.80
N MET A 222 -18.36 -19.39 14.68
CA MET A 222 -18.61 -19.15 16.09
C MET A 222 -17.35 -18.77 16.88
N GLU A 223 -16.15 -19.01 16.33
CA GLU A 223 -14.89 -18.72 17.00
C GLU A 223 -14.28 -17.40 16.48
N GLN A 224 -14.30 -16.37 17.33
CA GLN A 224 -13.54 -15.16 17.07
C GLN A 224 -12.04 -15.43 17.28
N TYR A 225 -11.25 -15.32 16.20
CA TYR A 225 -9.80 -15.55 16.27
C TYR A 225 -9.09 -14.56 17.21
N ILE A 226 -9.57 -13.31 17.26
CA ILE A 226 -9.13 -12.22 18.15
C ILE A 226 -10.35 -11.70 18.90
N SER A 227 -10.24 -11.61 20.23
CA SER A 227 -11.29 -11.10 21.10
C SER A 227 -11.22 -9.57 21.27
N ASP A 228 -12.35 -8.94 21.60
CA ASP A 228 -12.42 -7.50 21.87
C ASP A 228 -11.57 -7.07 23.08
N GLU A 229 -11.34 -7.96 24.04
CA GLU A 229 -10.47 -7.71 25.20
C GLU A 229 -9.00 -7.64 24.80
N GLU A 230 -8.55 -8.49 23.88
CA GLU A 230 -7.20 -8.43 23.29
C GLU A 230 -7.00 -7.09 22.55
N VAL A 231 -8.00 -6.63 21.80
CA VAL A 231 -7.93 -5.33 21.11
C VAL A 231 -7.82 -4.17 22.10
N LYS A 232 -8.61 -4.18 23.18
CA LYS A 232 -8.60 -3.10 24.20
C LYS A 232 -7.32 -3.07 25.05
N SER A 233 -6.64 -4.19 25.21
CA SER A 233 -5.41 -4.30 26.00
C SER A 233 -4.15 -3.91 25.21
N LEU A 234 -4.26 -3.66 23.91
CA LEU A 234 -3.15 -3.17 23.09
C LEU A 234 -2.65 -1.81 23.57
N ASP A 235 -1.34 -1.72 23.83
CA ASP A 235 -0.69 -0.41 23.91
C ASP A 235 -0.57 0.17 22.49
N GLU A 236 -1.34 1.24 22.24
CA GLU A 236 -1.37 1.90 20.95
C GLU A 236 -0.03 2.57 20.59
N LYS A 237 0.84 2.79 21.58
CA LYS A 237 2.21 3.27 21.38
C LYS A 237 3.07 2.24 20.65
N ASP A 238 2.79 0.95 20.81
CA ASP A 238 3.54 -0.14 20.20
C ASP A 238 2.99 -0.57 18.84
N LEU A 239 1.87 0.01 18.41
CA LEU A 239 1.35 -0.23 17.07
C LEU A 239 2.38 0.25 16.02
N PRO A 240 2.66 -0.55 14.98
CA PRO A 240 3.56 -0.14 13.91
C PRO A 240 2.88 0.85 12.95
N VAL A 241 3.61 1.35 11.96
CA VAL A 241 2.97 2.01 10.82
C VAL A 241 2.23 0.96 9.99
N TYR A 242 1.01 1.27 9.57
CA TYR A 242 0.18 0.41 8.73
C TYR A 242 -0.13 1.17 7.43
N THR A 243 0.22 0.58 6.28
CA THR A 243 -0.09 1.17 4.97
C THR A 243 -1.44 0.65 4.46
N VAL A 244 -2.29 1.57 4.01
CA VAL A 244 -3.55 1.25 3.34
C VAL A 244 -3.44 1.70 1.90
N LEU A 245 -3.40 0.75 0.97
CA LEU A 245 -3.46 1.04 -0.46
C LEU A 245 -4.92 1.04 -0.90
N VAL A 246 -5.33 2.11 -1.58
CA VAL A 246 -6.68 2.20 -2.14
C VAL A 246 -6.61 2.58 -3.62
N PRO A 247 -6.68 1.59 -4.53
CA PRO A 247 -6.81 1.84 -5.96
C PRO A 247 -8.23 2.33 -6.28
N VAL A 248 -8.33 3.51 -6.89
CA VAL A 248 -9.61 4.07 -7.34
C VAL A 248 -9.48 4.50 -8.79
N TYR A 249 -10.39 4.06 -9.64
CA TYR A 249 -10.38 4.40 -11.06
C TYR A 249 -11.80 4.55 -11.61
N LYS A 250 -12.12 5.78 -12.04
CA LYS A 250 -13.41 6.21 -12.59
C LYS A 250 -14.59 6.06 -11.63
N GLU A 251 -14.37 6.40 -10.37
CA GLU A 251 -15.36 6.25 -9.28
C GLU A 251 -15.45 7.50 -8.39
N PRO A 252 -15.76 8.68 -8.95
CA PRO A 252 -15.80 9.93 -8.18
C PRO A 252 -16.90 9.96 -7.11
N GLU A 253 -17.97 9.17 -7.26
CA GLU A 253 -19.08 9.13 -6.30
C GLU A 253 -18.73 8.30 -5.05
N VAL A 254 -17.91 7.26 -5.20
CA VAL A 254 -17.57 6.31 -4.13
C VAL A 254 -16.48 6.87 -3.21
N ILE A 255 -15.62 7.74 -3.72
CA ILE A 255 -14.48 8.29 -2.96
C ILE A 255 -14.88 8.96 -1.64
N GLY A 256 -16.07 9.58 -1.58
CA GLY A 256 -16.58 10.22 -0.38
C GLY A 256 -16.88 9.20 0.73
N ILE A 257 -17.44 8.04 0.35
CA ILE A 257 -17.71 6.93 1.28
C ILE A 257 -16.37 6.40 1.81
N LEU A 258 -15.42 6.12 0.91
CA LEU A 258 -14.08 5.65 1.28
C LEU A 258 -13.40 6.56 2.30
N ILE A 259 -13.29 7.86 1.99
CA ILE A 259 -12.58 8.82 2.85
C ILE A 259 -13.24 8.88 4.24
N ASN A 260 -14.57 8.83 4.30
CA ASN A 260 -15.30 8.84 5.56
C ASN A 260 -15.14 7.53 6.35
N SER A 261 -15.10 6.38 5.67
CA SER A 261 -14.86 5.08 6.31
C SER A 261 -13.45 5.01 6.89
N LEU A 262 -12.43 5.42 6.14
CA LEU A 262 -11.04 5.44 6.59
C LEU A 262 -10.80 6.42 7.75
N LYS A 263 -11.51 7.57 7.77
CA LYS A 263 -11.47 8.51 8.91
C LYS A 263 -12.03 7.91 10.20
N LYS A 264 -12.92 6.91 10.12
CA LYS A 264 -13.52 6.23 11.28
C LYS A 264 -12.67 5.10 11.83
N MET A 265 -11.55 4.76 11.17
CA MET A 265 -10.66 3.69 11.63
C MET A 265 -10.09 4.03 13.01
N ASP A 266 -10.27 3.11 13.95
CA ASP A 266 -9.66 3.12 15.28
C ASP A 266 -8.21 2.64 15.17
N TYR A 267 -7.37 3.49 14.59
CA TYR A 267 -5.93 3.34 14.54
C TYR A 267 -5.26 4.71 14.73
N PRO A 268 -4.10 4.81 15.39
CA PRO A 268 -3.41 6.09 15.53
C PRO A 268 -3.14 6.73 14.16
N GLN A 269 -3.74 7.89 13.93
CA GLN A 269 -3.73 8.55 12.61
C GLN A 269 -2.31 8.89 12.13
N ASN A 270 -1.38 9.18 13.06
CA ASN A 270 0.02 9.41 12.74
C ASN A 270 0.80 8.15 12.32
N LYS A 271 0.21 6.96 12.52
CA LYS A 271 0.75 5.66 12.12
C LYS A 271 -0.04 5.02 10.98
N LEU A 272 -1.09 5.69 10.50
CA LEU A 272 -1.86 5.25 9.36
C LEU A 272 -1.32 5.93 8.09
N ASP A 273 -0.74 5.14 7.19
CA ASP A 273 -0.21 5.59 5.91
C ASP A 273 -1.19 5.25 4.79
N VAL A 274 -2.12 6.16 4.52
CA VAL A 274 -3.12 5.98 3.46
C VAL A 274 -2.59 6.48 2.13
N ILE A 275 -2.59 5.60 1.13
CA ILE A 275 -2.17 5.89 -0.23
C ILE A 275 -3.36 5.70 -1.17
N LEU A 276 -3.89 6.81 -1.67
CA LEU A 276 -4.90 6.83 -2.72
C LEU A 276 -4.17 6.72 -4.07
N LEU A 277 -4.40 5.61 -4.77
CA LEU A 277 -3.78 5.29 -6.06
C LEU A 277 -4.77 5.65 -7.17
N LEU A 278 -4.44 6.69 -7.93
CA LEU A 278 -5.31 7.25 -8.97
C LEU A 278 -4.59 7.18 -10.32
N GLU A 279 -5.23 6.69 -11.37
CA GLU A 279 -4.63 6.68 -12.71
C GLU A 279 -4.50 8.11 -13.27
N GLU A 280 -3.41 8.37 -14.01
CA GLU A 280 -3.05 9.68 -14.57
C GLU A 280 -4.15 10.32 -15.44
N ASP A 281 -4.99 9.50 -16.09
CA ASP A 281 -6.10 9.97 -16.93
C ASP A 281 -7.42 10.20 -16.19
N ASP A 282 -7.48 9.90 -14.88
CA ASP A 282 -8.69 10.07 -14.07
C ASP A 282 -8.65 11.37 -13.23
N LYS A 283 -8.79 12.49 -13.92
CA LYS A 283 -8.80 13.82 -13.28
C LYS A 283 -10.05 14.07 -12.45
N GLU A 284 -11.17 13.43 -12.79
CA GLU A 284 -12.46 13.62 -12.12
C GLU A 284 -12.41 13.05 -10.70
N THR A 285 -11.99 11.78 -10.56
CA THR A 285 -11.84 11.15 -9.24
C THR A 285 -10.78 11.87 -8.40
N LEU A 286 -9.66 12.31 -9.00
CA LEU A 286 -8.65 13.10 -8.29
C LEU A 286 -9.22 14.41 -7.72
N GLN A 287 -10.04 15.12 -8.50
CA GLN A 287 -10.69 16.35 -8.05
C GLN A 287 -11.71 16.07 -6.95
N ALA A 288 -12.53 15.03 -7.11
CA ALA A 288 -13.47 14.59 -6.09
C ALA A 288 -12.75 14.22 -4.79
N ALA A 289 -11.66 13.46 -4.86
CA ALA A 289 -10.88 13.07 -3.69
C ALA A 289 -10.28 14.28 -2.95
N LYS A 290 -9.75 15.27 -3.70
CA LYS A 290 -9.25 16.53 -3.12
C LYS A 290 -10.35 17.37 -2.48
N ALA A 291 -11.54 17.40 -3.09
CA ALA A 291 -12.67 18.18 -2.58
C ALA A 291 -13.15 17.70 -1.19
N HIS A 292 -13.00 16.40 -0.90
CA HIS A 292 -13.34 15.80 0.39
C HIS A 292 -12.33 16.05 1.52
N ARG A 293 -11.24 16.80 1.24
CA ARG A 293 -10.22 17.23 2.22
C ARG A 293 -9.78 16.09 3.15
N PRO A 294 -9.11 15.05 2.62
CA PRO A 294 -8.52 14.03 3.47
C PRO A 294 -7.44 14.63 4.38
N PRO A 295 -7.12 13.97 5.50
CA PRO A 295 -6.02 14.36 6.38
C PRO A 295 -4.71 14.57 5.61
N SER A 296 -3.89 15.52 6.08
CA SER A 296 -2.65 15.96 5.43
C SER A 296 -1.56 14.87 5.34
N ASN A 297 -1.64 13.84 6.19
CA ASN A 297 -0.77 12.68 6.20
C ASN A 297 -1.09 11.67 5.09
N TRP A 298 -2.26 11.78 4.44
CA TRP A 298 -2.60 10.91 3.31
C TRP A 298 -1.84 11.32 2.06
N ARG A 299 -1.57 10.36 1.19
CA ARG A 299 -0.81 10.56 -0.05
C ARG A 299 -1.66 10.21 -1.25
N PHE A 300 -1.62 11.08 -2.25
CA PHE A 300 -2.16 10.82 -3.58
C PHE A 300 -0.99 10.42 -4.46
N ILE A 301 -1.00 9.19 -4.97
CA ILE A 301 -0.01 8.70 -5.91
C ILE A 301 -0.69 8.55 -7.26
N ILE A 302 -0.15 9.25 -8.25
CA ILE A 302 -0.69 9.25 -9.61
C ILE A 302 0.00 8.12 -10.36
N VAL A 303 -0.72 7.03 -10.58
CA VAL A 303 -0.23 5.89 -11.34
C VAL A 303 -0.13 6.31 -12.82
N PRO A 304 1.08 6.28 -13.40
CA PRO A 304 1.27 6.57 -14.82
C PRO A 304 0.33 5.84 -15.76
N ASN A 305 -0.09 6.52 -16.81
CA ASN A 305 -0.86 5.89 -17.87
C ASN A 305 -0.01 4.82 -18.60
N SER A 306 -0.35 3.56 -18.38
CA SER A 306 0.30 2.40 -19.00
C SER A 306 -0.65 1.21 -19.06
N LEU A 307 -0.37 0.28 -19.97
CA LEU A 307 -1.07 -1.00 -20.04
C LEU A 307 -0.29 -2.06 -19.25
N PRO A 308 -0.98 -2.97 -18.54
CA PRO A 308 -2.44 -3.05 -18.37
C PRO A 308 -2.96 -2.08 -17.30
N LYS A 309 -4.20 -1.58 -17.44
CA LYS A 309 -4.87 -0.78 -16.39
C LYS A 309 -5.66 -1.68 -15.47
N THR A 310 -5.04 -2.14 -14.38
CA THR A 310 -5.64 -3.08 -13.44
C THR A 310 -5.31 -2.72 -12.00
N LYS A 311 -6.17 -3.11 -11.05
CA LYS A 311 -5.95 -2.92 -9.61
C LYS A 311 -4.58 -3.47 -9.15
N PRO A 312 -4.15 -4.69 -9.56
CA PRO A 312 -2.82 -5.21 -9.19
C PRO A 312 -1.65 -4.33 -9.65
N LYS A 313 -1.68 -3.75 -10.87
CA LYS A 313 -0.62 -2.83 -11.32
C LYS A 313 -0.56 -1.61 -10.40
N ALA A 314 -1.71 -0.97 -10.14
CA ALA A 314 -1.79 0.21 -9.28
C ALA A 314 -1.27 -0.10 -7.87
N CYS A 315 -1.68 -1.23 -7.28
CA CYS A 315 -1.20 -1.66 -5.96
C CYS A 315 0.30 -1.95 -5.96
N ASN A 316 0.85 -2.63 -6.97
CA ASN A 316 2.29 -2.88 -7.08
C ASN A 316 3.08 -1.57 -7.21
N TYR A 317 2.55 -0.59 -7.94
CA TYR A 317 3.14 0.74 -8.04
C TYR A 317 3.09 1.47 -6.69
N GLY A 318 1.96 1.43 -5.99
CA GLY A 318 1.80 2.00 -4.65
C GLY A 318 2.69 1.36 -3.59
N LEU A 319 2.95 0.05 -3.72
CA LEU A 319 3.82 -0.71 -2.82
C LEU A 319 5.24 -0.15 -2.74
N LEU A 320 5.76 0.41 -3.84
CA LEU A 320 7.09 1.03 -3.89
C LEU A 320 7.23 2.22 -2.93
N PHE A 321 6.10 2.84 -2.56
CA PHE A 321 6.06 4.01 -1.69
C PHE A 321 5.49 3.70 -0.31
N ALA A 322 5.11 2.45 -0.03
CA ALA A 322 4.55 2.02 1.25
C ALA A 322 5.58 2.16 2.39
N ARG A 323 5.12 2.65 3.55
CA ARG A 323 5.98 2.86 4.73
C ARG A 323 5.69 1.91 5.88
N GLY A 324 4.55 1.23 5.84
CA GLY A 324 4.06 0.37 6.90
C GLY A 324 4.89 -0.90 7.09
N LYS A 325 4.91 -1.40 8.33
CA LYS A 325 5.35 -2.78 8.60
C LYS A 325 4.32 -3.78 8.05
N TYR A 326 3.05 -3.41 8.13
CA TYR A 326 1.93 -4.15 7.58
C TYR A 326 1.25 -3.32 6.49
N LEU A 327 0.59 -4.01 5.56
CA LEU A 327 -0.09 -3.41 4.44
C LEU A 327 -1.43 -4.12 4.20
N THR A 328 -2.44 -3.34 3.85
CA THR A 328 -3.72 -3.87 3.38
C THR A 328 -4.16 -3.12 2.12
N ILE A 329 -5.03 -3.76 1.36
CA ILE A 329 -5.64 -3.20 0.16
C ILE A 329 -7.13 -3.12 0.46
N TYR A 330 -7.71 -1.94 0.29
CA TYR A 330 -9.16 -1.74 0.32
C TYR A 330 -9.64 -1.33 -1.05
N ASP A 331 -10.82 -1.81 -1.41
CA ASP A 331 -11.55 -1.31 -2.57
C ASP A 331 -12.17 0.07 -2.29
N ALA A 332 -12.55 0.79 -3.33
CA ALA A 332 -13.15 2.11 -3.19
C ALA A 332 -14.46 2.05 -2.37
N GLU A 333 -15.23 0.99 -2.51
CA GLU A 333 -16.51 0.76 -1.83
C GLU A 333 -16.40 0.11 -0.44
N ASP A 334 -15.20 -0.29 0.00
CA ASP A 334 -15.04 -1.01 1.26
C ASP A 334 -15.38 -0.13 2.48
N VAL A 335 -16.13 -0.72 3.41
CA VAL A 335 -16.45 -0.12 4.72
C VAL A 335 -15.85 -1.01 5.82
N PRO A 336 -14.54 -0.88 6.10
CA PRO A 336 -13.87 -1.70 7.10
C PRO A 336 -14.43 -1.47 8.51
N GLU A 337 -14.38 -2.51 9.35
CA GLU A 337 -14.65 -2.36 10.78
C GLU A 337 -13.61 -1.40 11.40
N PRO A 338 -14.00 -0.48 12.30
CA PRO A 338 -13.09 0.52 12.85
C PRO A 338 -11.79 -0.07 13.44
N ASP A 339 -11.87 -1.20 14.11
CA ASP A 339 -10.75 -1.84 14.81
C ASP A 339 -10.05 -2.95 13.98
N GLN A 340 -10.41 -3.12 12.69
CA GLN A 340 -9.90 -4.19 11.83
C GLN A 340 -8.36 -4.22 11.78
N LEU A 341 -7.70 -3.06 11.71
CA LEU A 341 -6.23 -3.01 11.65
C LEU A 341 -5.59 -3.43 12.96
N LYS A 342 -6.20 -3.10 14.12
CA LYS A 342 -5.73 -3.58 15.43
C LYS A 342 -5.87 -5.09 15.53
N LYS A 343 -7.02 -5.65 15.11
CA LYS A 343 -7.25 -7.10 15.00
C LYS A 343 -6.22 -7.78 14.10
N ALA A 344 -5.93 -7.21 12.93
CA ALA A 344 -4.94 -7.75 12.01
C ALA A 344 -3.52 -7.77 12.62
N VAL A 345 -3.11 -6.70 13.30
CA VAL A 345 -1.81 -6.65 14.02
C VAL A 345 -1.73 -7.75 15.08
N LEU A 346 -2.79 -7.96 15.85
CA LEU A 346 -2.85 -9.05 16.84
C LEU A 346 -2.79 -10.43 16.18
N ALA A 347 -3.48 -10.61 15.05
CA ALA A 347 -3.44 -11.86 14.31
C ALA A 347 -2.01 -12.20 13.83
N PHE A 348 -1.28 -11.21 13.28
CA PHE A 348 0.14 -11.39 12.96
C PHE A 348 1.00 -11.72 14.19
N LYS A 349 0.77 -11.06 15.33
CA LYS A 349 1.50 -11.37 16.58
C LYS A 349 1.20 -12.79 17.08
N LYS A 350 -0.04 -13.25 16.97
CA LYS A 350 -0.50 -14.57 17.45
C LYS A 350 -0.09 -15.71 16.53
N GLY A 351 -0.14 -15.50 15.21
CA GLY A 351 0.27 -16.47 14.20
C GLY A 351 1.79 -16.68 14.16
N GLY A 352 2.58 -15.66 14.50
CA GLY A 352 4.04 -15.71 14.39
C GLY A 352 4.52 -15.62 12.94
N ASP A 353 5.80 -15.93 12.71
CA ASP A 353 6.49 -15.69 11.44
C ASP A 353 6.06 -16.64 10.30
N GLU A 354 5.27 -17.67 10.59
CA GLU A 354 4.73 -18.60 9.59
C GLU A 354 3.59 -17.98 8.76
N TYR A 355 2.95 -16.92 9.26
CA TYR A 355 1.79 -16.29 8.60
C TYR A 355 2.18 -14.95 7.96
N ILE A 356 2.16 -14.93 6.63
CA ILE A 356 2.51 -13.73 5.83
C ILE A 356 1.30 -12.91 5.39
N CYS A 357 0.09 -13.45 5.48
CA CYS A 357 -1.14 -12.80 5.04
C CYS A 357 -2.33 -13.26 5.87
N PHE A 358 -3.18 -12.31 6.28
CA PHE A 358 -4.49 -12.58 6.87
C PHE A 358 -5.56 -11.93 6.00
N GLN A 359 -6.63 -12.66 5.72
CA GLN A 359 -7.80 -12.15 5.03
C GLN A 359 -8.90 -11.89 6.07
N ALA A 360 -9.41 -10.65 6.10
CA ALA A 360 -10.60 -10.34 6.88
C ALA A 360 -11.85 -10.91 6.19
N ALA A 361 -12.88 -11.22 6.96
CA ALA A 361 -14.16 -11.64 6.41
C ALA A 361 -14.77 -10.51 5.55
N LEU A 362 -15.21 -10.86 4.34
CA LEU A 362 -15.90 -9.94 3.43
C LEU A 362 -17.39 -10.17 3.56
N ASN A 363 -18.13 -9.12 3.89
CA ASN A 363 -19.58 -9.16 4.09
C ASN A 363 -20.28 -8.09 3.24
N TYR A 364 -21.52 -8.38 2.84
CA TYR A 364 -22.35 -7.44 2.08
C TYR A 364 -22.98 -6.39 2.99
N PHE A 365 -22.82 -5.12 2.65
CA PHE A 365 -23.41 -4.01 3.40
C PHE A 365 -24.93 -3.88 3.17
N ASN A 366 -25.45 -4.33 2.02
CA ASN A 366 -26.85 -4.17 1.62
C ASN A 366 -27.70 -5.45 1.78
N LYS A 367 -27.30 -6.33 2.70
CA LYS A 367 -27.97 -7.63 2.93
C LYS A 367 -29.49 -7.49 3.13
N ASP A 368 -29.93 -6.42 3.77
CA ASP A 368 -31.33 -6.19 4.16
C ASP A 368 -32.13 -5.38 3.12
N GLU A 369 -31.54 -5.06 1.95
CA GLU A 369 -32.19 -4.24 0.92
C GLU A 369 -33.34 -4.98 0.21
N ASN A 370 -33.14 -6.25 -0.15
CA ASN A 370 -34.18 -7.06 -0.78
C ASN A 370 -33.96 -8.56 -0.59
N PHE A 371 -34.89 -9.36 -1.11
CA PHE A 371 -34.82 -10.82 -1.02
C PHE A 371 -33.58 -11.40 -1.72
N LEU A 372 -33.20 -10.84 -2.88
CA LEU A 372 -32.04 -11.33 -3.65
C LEU A 372 -30.74 -11.08 -2.89
N THR A 373 -30.51 -9.87 -2.38
CA THR A 373 -29.32 -9.55 -1.58
C THR A 373 -29.21 -10.42 -0.34
N LYS A 374 -30.35 -10.71 0.31
CA LYS A 374 -30.40 -11.61 1.45
C LYS A 374 -29.99 -13.04 1.11
N MET A 375 -30.35 -13.55 -0.08
CA MET A 375 -29.89 -14.88 -0.54
C MET A 375 -28.38 -14.94 -0.82
N PHE A 376 -27.74 -13.82 -1.17
CA PHE A 376 -26.28 -13.75 -1.33
C PHE A 376 -25.51 -13.71 0.00
N THR A 377 -26.20 -13.46 1.11
CA THR A 377 -25.61 -13.32 2.46
C THR A 377 -25.77 -14.54 3.36
N LEU A 378 -26.38 -15.62 2.86
CA LEU A 378 -26.69 -16.86 3.58
C LEU A 378 -25.68 -17.97 3.33
#